data_AF-A0A5E4JYK7-F1
#
_entry.id   AF-A0A5E4JYK7-F1
#
_cell.length_a   1.000
_cell.length_b   1.000
_cell.length_c   1.000
_cell.angle_alpha   90.00
_cell.angle_beta   90.00
_cell.angle_gamma   90.00
#
_symmetry.space_group_name_H-M   'P 1'
#
loop_
_entity.id
_entity.type
_entity.pdbx_description
1 polymer ?
#
loop_
_entity_poly.entity_id
_entity_poly.type
_entity_poly.pdbx_seq_one_letter_code
_entity_poly.pdbx_strand_id
1 'polypeptide(L)'
;MKSVDFLFLFFVLTACAVVPPKTVHPMMDNPSLCNSDADCTCGGIDKNTNNCFVGNKLYASQYVDFSKSCPDFCTGIAGHLETKCVSNVCKTVPRENWNKPVACTMEAKLCPDGSAVGRSGPNCEFAPCPGVECSTDGDCVAAECCHATACVPKSQAPNCADVMCTMECRGGTLDCGGSCVCKEGKCNAVLA
;
A
#
# COMPACT_ATOMS: atom_id res chain seq x y z
N MET A 1 -80.38 19.95 -28.67
CA MET A 1 -80.60 18.55 -28.23
C MET A 1 -79.24 17.99 -27.83
N LYS A 2 -79.03 17.75 -26.52
CA LYS A 2 -78.72 16.42 -25.90
C LYS A 2 -77.44 15.78 -26.49
N SER A 3 -76.43 15.34 -25.76
CA SER A 3 -76.29 14.97 -24.35
C SER A 3 -74.80 14.75 -24.07
N VAL A 4 -74.42 15.02 -22.82
CA VAL A 4 -73.25 14.56 -22.06
C VAL A 4 -72.44 13.36 -22.58
N ASP A 5 -71.10 13.40 -22.42
CA ASP A 5 -70.42 12.28 -21.77
C ASP A 5 -69.21 12.74 -20.92
N PHE A 6 -69.42 12.51 -19.64
CA PHE A 6 -68.58 12.69 -18.46
C PHE A 6 -67.33 11.81 -18.58
N LEU A 7 -66.13 12.38 -18.74
CA LEU A 7 -64.89 11.62 -18.55
C LEU A 7 -64.18 12.10 -17.29
N PHE A 8 -64.03 11.14 -16.38
CA PHE A 8 -63.72 11.29 -14.98
C PHE A 8 -62.37 11.96 -14.71
N LEU A 9 -62.48 12.98 -13.89
CA LEU A 9 -61.50 13.52 -12.96
C LEU A 9 -60.73 12.40 -12.22
N PHE A 10 -59.45 12.21 -12.51
CA PHE A 10 -58.47 11.64 -11.57
C PHE A 10 -57.12 12.33 -11.80
N PHE A 11 -57.03 13.57 -11.31
CA PHE A 11 -55.74 14.22 -11.07
C PHE A 11 -55.05 13.47 -9.92
N VAL A 12 -54.22 12.48 -10.27
CA VAL A 12 -53.24 11.92 -9.34
C VAL A 12 -52.19 13.01 -9.12
N LEU A 13 -52.35 13.81 -8.06
CA LEU A 13 -51.28 14.63 -7.52
C LEU A 13 -50.18 13.68 -7.04
N THR A 14 -49.26 13.33 -7.93
CA THR A 14 -47.95 12.81 -7.57
C THR A 14 -47.23 13.92 -6.82
N ALA A 15 -47.22 13.83 -5.49
CA ALA A 15 -46.35 14.62 -4.65
C ALA A 15 -44.90 14.35 -5.10
N CYS A 16 -44.32 15.28 -5.86
CA CYS A 16 -42.89 15.34 -6.06
C CYS A 16 -42.27 15.53 -4.66
N ALA A 17 -41.75 14.45 -4.09
CA ALA A 17 -40.91 14.55 -2.91
C ALA A 17 -39.74 15.46 -3.28
N VAL A 18 -39.70 16.66 -2.70
CA VAL A 18 -38.55 17.55 -2.79
C VAL A 18 -37.42 16.84 -2.06
N VAL A 19 -36.53 16.20 -2.84
CA VAL A 19 -35.29 15.64 -2.30
C VAL A 19 -34.49 16.83 -1.75
N PRO A 20 -34.19 16.89 -0.44
CA PRO A 20 -33.37 17.96 0.08
C PRO A 20 -32.03 17.97 -0.67
N PRO A 21 -31.43 19.15 -0.96
CA PRO A 21 -30.13 19.20 -1.61
C PRO A 21 -29.18 18.34 -0.78
N LYS A 22 -28.54 17.35 -1.43
CA LYS A 22 -27.48 16.54 -0.80
C LYS A 22 -26.57 17.55 -0.09
N THR A 23 -26.46 17.44 1.23
CA THR A 23 -25.49 18.21 1.99
C THR A 23 -24.14 17.90 1.38
N VAL A 24 -23.60 18.82 0.59
CA VAL A 24 -22.27 18.67 -0.01
C VAL A 24 -21.33 18.58 1.19
N HIS A 25 -20.64 17.45 1.33
CA HIS A 25 -19.69 17.28 2.42
C HIS A 25 -18.60 18.33 2.21
N PRO A 26 -18.36 19.26 3.16
CA PRO A 26 -17.42 20.38 2.98
C PRO A 26 -15.99 19.95 2.63
N MET A 27 -15.66 18.67 2.86
CA MET A 27 -14.39 18.06 2.47
C MET A 27 -14.25 17.78 0.96
N MET A 28 -15.35 17.73 0.19
CA MET A 28 -15.28 17.60 -1.28
C MET A 28 -14.93 18.92 -1.97
N ASP A 29 -15.30 20.05 -1.39
CA ASP A 29 -15.03 21.38 -1.96
C ASP A 29 -13.64 21.90 -1.60
N ASN A 30 -13.06 21.43 -0.51
CA ASN A 30 -11.70 21.74 -0.08
C ASN A 30 -10.86 20.46 0.03
N PRO A 31 -10.04 20.13 -0.99
CA PRO A 31 -9.24 18.91 -1.06
C PRO A 31 -8.26 18.72 0.10
N SER A 32 -7.93 19.75 0.87
CA SER A 32 -7.00 19.68 2.00
C SER A 32 -7.68 19.71 3.37
N LEU A 33 -9.00 19.90 3.45
CA LEU A 33 -9.71 20.03 4.73
C LEU A 33 -9.75 18.70 5.51
N CYS A 34 -9.45 18.75 6.82
CA CYS A 34 -9.50 17.60 7.72
C CYS A 34 -10.00 17.99 9.11
N ASN A 35 -10.50 17.00 9.86
CA ASN A 35 -10.81 17.12 11.28
C ASN A 35 -9.82 16.33 12.15
N SER A 36 -9.23 15.28 11.60
CA SER A 36 -8.25 14.41 12.25
C SER A 36 -7.20 13.93 11.26
N ASP A 37 -6.07 13.45 11.76
CA ASP A 37 -5.01 12.84 10.93
C ASP A 37 -5.55 11.69 10.06
N ALA A 38 -6.56 10.96 10.55
CA ALA A 38 -7.17 9.85 9.84
C ALA A 38 -7.92 10.29 8.58
N ASP A 39 -8.25 11.57 8.45
CA ASP A 39 -8.90 12.11 7.25
C ASP A 39 -7.89 12.35 6.13
N CYS A 40 -6.60 12.45 6.45
CA CYS A 40 -5.56 12.80 5.49
C CYS A 40 -5.00 11.57 4.78
N THR A 41 -4.62 11.76 3.52
CA THR A 41 -3.89 10.81 2.70
C THR A 41 -2.83 11.56 1.90
N CYS A 42 -1.78 10.83 1.53
CA CYS A 42 -0.74 11.31 0.66
C CYS A 42 -0.36 10.23 -0.34
N GLY A 43 -0.13 10.65 -1.57
CA GLY A 43 0.25 9.76 -2.67
C GLY A 43 -0.75 9.82 -3.82
N GLY A 44 -0.39 9.18 -4.92
CA GLY A 44 -1.12 9.31 -6.18
C GLY A 44 -0.96 10.69 -6.82
N ILE A 45 -1.45 10.78 -8.05
CA ILE A 45 -1.43 12.02 -8.83
C ILE A 45 -2.85 12.58 -8.88
N ASP A 46 -3.02 13.82 -8.45
CA ASP A 46 -4.28 14.56 -8.62
C ASP A 46 -4.55 14.76 -10.11
N LYS A 47 -5.71 14.29 -10.58
CA LYS A 47 -6.07 14.32 -12.01
C LYS A 47 -6.26 15.74 -12.55
N ASN A 48 -6.54 16.72 -11.70
CA ASN A 48 -6.78 18.10 -12.08
C ASN A 48 -5.47 18.89 -12.16
N THR A 49 -4.57 18.70 -11.18
CA THR A 49 -3.32 19.46 -11.11
C THR A 49 -2.11 18.75 -11.71
N ASN A 50 -2.21 17.43 -11.95
CA ASN A 50 -1.11 16.54 -12.31
C ASN A 50 0.07 16.55 -11.30
N ASN A 51 -0.18 16.97 -10.06
CA ASN A 51 0.81 16.98 -9.00
C ASN A 51 0.55 15.85 -7.99
N CYS A 52 1.57 15.55 -7.19
CA CYS A 52 1.45 14.66 -6.05
C CYS A 52 0.44 15.19 -5.04
N PHE A 53 -0.49 14.32 -4.63
CA PHE A 53 -1.59 14.73 -3.78
C PHE A 53 -1.26 14.58 -2.29
N VAL A 54 -1.52 15.64 -1.53
CA VAL A 54 -1.63 15.65 -0.07
C VAL A 54 -2.93 16.33 0.29
N GLY A 55 -3.83 15.61 0.93
CA GLY A 55 -5.16 16.12 1.19
C GLY A 55 -6.05 15.10 1.85
N ASN A 56 -7.35 15.32 1.81
CA ASN A 56 -8.31 14.47 2.46
C ASN A 56 -8.67 13.25 1.62
N LYS A 57 -9.01 12.15 2.30
CA LYS A 57 -9.36 10.85 1.70
C LYS A 57 -10.61 10.90 0.83
N LEU A 58 -11.59 11.72 1.20
CA LEU A 58 -12.86 11.80 0.47
C LEU A 58 -12.64 12.35 -0.95
N TYR A 59 -11.90 13.45 -1.07
CA TYR A 59 -11.50 13.99 -2.36
C TYR A 59 -10.60 13.01 -3.12
N ALA A 60 -9.60 12.45 -2.44
CA ALA A 60 -8.64 11.54 -3.07
C ALA A 60 -9.30 10.31 -3.69
N SER A 61 -10.34 9.77 -3.06
CA SER A 61 -11.07 8.60 -3.56
C SER A 61 -11.69 8.77 -4.95
N GLN A 62 -11.89 10.02 -5.40
CA GLN A 62 -12.53 10.32 -6.69
C GLN A 62 -11.55 10.95 -7.69
N TYR A 63 -10.69 11.85 -7.20
CA TYR A 63 -9.90 12.75 -8.04
C TYR A 63 -8.40 12.43 -8.07
N VAL A 64 -7.93 11.44 -7.31
CA VAL A 64 -6.52 11.06 -7.28
C VAL A 64 -6.33 9.70 -7.92
N ASP A 65 -5.34 9.61 -8.79
CA ASP A 65 -4.91 8.37 -9.44
C ASP A 65 -3.79 7.73 -8.62
N PHE A 66 -4.16 6.75 -7.80
CA PHE A 66 -3.22 5.98 -6.97
C PHE A 66 -2.45 4.90 -7.75
N SER A 67 -2.75 4.68 -9.04
CA SER A 67 -1.92 3.80 -9.88
C SER A 67 -0.60 4.45 -10.26
N LYS A 68 -0.52 5.78 -10.16
CA LYS A 68 0.69 6.56 -10.41
C LYS A 68 1.44 6.79 -9.12
N SER A 69 2.71 6.41 -9.12
CA SER A 69 3.58 6.60 -7.97
C SER A 69 4.10 8.03 -7.90
N CYS A 70 4.04 8.61 -6.70
CA CYS A 70 4.77 9.83 -6.36
C CYS A 70 6.14 9.45 -5.77
N PRO A 71 7.26 9.94 -6.34
CA PRO A 71 8.57 9.80 -5.71
C PRO A 71 8.52 10.35 -4.29
N ASP A 72 9.03 9.59 -3.32
CA ASP A 72 8.83 9.69 -1.87
C ASP A 72 8.67 11.11 -1.27
N PHE A 73 7.48 11.68 -1.48
CA PHE A 73 7.10 13.03 -1.03
C PHE A 73 6.37 12.99 0.32
N CYS A 74 5.67 11.88 0.58
CA CYS A 74 4.82 11.72 1.75
C CYS A 74 5.62 11.45 3.02
N THR A 75 6.67 10.63 2.92
CA THR A 75 7.58 10.35 4.03
C THR A 75 8.91 11.10 3.89
N GLY A 76 9.18 11.63 2.68
CA GLY A 76 10.47 12.20 2.33
C GLY A 76 11.51 11.09 2.16
N ILE A 77 12.54 11.30 1.33
CA ILE A 77 13.56 10.27 1.00
C ILE A 77 14.17 9.58 2.25
N ALA A 78 14.21 10.27 3.39
CA ALA A 78 14.75 9.77 4.65
C ALA A 78 13.69 9.36 5.70
N GLY A 79 12.41 9.32 5.35
CA GLY A 79 11.31 8.96 6.26
C GLY A 79 11.07 9.96 7.40
N HIS A 80 11.43 11.23 7.20
CA HIS A 80 11.40 12.30 8.20
C HIS A 80 10.11 13.09 8.24
N LEU A 81 9.19 12.82 7.32
CA LEU A 81 7.89 13.48 7.22
C LEU A 81 6.76 12.49 7.51
N GLU A 82 5.65 13.03 7.97
CA GLU A 82 4.37 12.33 8.07
C GLU A 82 3.22 13.26 7.65
N THR A 83 2.12 12.67 7.17
CA THR A 83 0.93 13.46 6.83
C THR A 83 0.04 13.61 8.05
N LYS A 84 -0.24 14.85 8.43
CA LYS A 84 -1.01 15.21 9.63
C LYS A 84 -2.07 16.26 9.33
N CYS A 85 -3.13 16.28 10.13
CA CYS A 85 -4.11 17.33 10.13
C CYS A 85 -3.67 18.47 11.05
N VAL A 86 -3.18 19.56 10.48
CA VAL A 86 -2.69 20.72 11.26
C VAL A 86 -3.50 21.95 10.92
N SER A 87 -4.19 22.47 11.92
CA SER A 87 -5.09 23.61 11.78
C SER A 87 -6.16 23.37 10.70
N ASN A 88 -6.81 22.20 10.75
CA ASN A 88 -7.83 21.74 9.81
C ASN A 88 -7.37 21.57 8.36
N VAL A 89 -6.05 21.48 8.13
CA VAL A 89 -5.48 21.29 6.79
C VAL A 89 -4.51 20.11 6.82
N CYS A 90 -4.69 19.17 5.89
CA CYS A 90 -3.78 18.07 5.65
C CYS A 90 -2.45 18.63 5.10
N LYS A 91 -1.36 18.38 5.82
CA LYS A 91 -0.01 18.81 5.46
C LYS A 91 0.99 17.70 5.72
N THR A 92 2.09 17.71 4.98
CA THR A 92 3.29 17.00 5.39
C THR A 92 4.00 17.80 6.48
N VAL A 93 4.28 17.17 7.60
CA VAL A 93 4.97 17.77 8.75
C VAL A 93 6.16 16.92 9.14
N PRO A 94 7.19 17.51 9.77
CA PRO A 94 8.28 16.74 10.36
C PRO A 94 7.73 15.73 11.37
N ARG A 95 8.18 14.49 11.28
CA ARG A 95 7.81 13.44 12.22
C ARG A 95 8.48 13.72 13.57
N GLU A 96 7.68 13.71 14.64
CA GLU A 96 8.20 13.88 16.00
C GLU A 96 9.29 12.84 16.31
N ASN A 97 10.38 13.30 16.92
CA ASN A 97 11.52 12.49 17.34
C ASN A 97 12.30 11.75 16.21
N TRP A 98 12.15 12.13 14.94
CA TRP A 98 12.83 11.43 13.82
C TRP A 98 14.37 11.36 13.96
N ASN A 99 14.99 12.37 14.56
CA ASN A 99 16.43 12.43 14.78
C ASN A 99 16.84 12.23 16.24
N LYS A 100 15.89 11.92 17.13
CA LYS A 100 16.24 11.69 18.53
C LYS A 100 16.74 10.25 18.66
N PRO A 101 17.92 10.03 19.26
CA PRO A 101 18.36 8.69 19.59
C PRO A 101 17.31 8.05 20.49
N VAL A 102 16.63 7.02 19.98
CA VAL A 102 15.71 6.22 20.80
C VAL A 102 16.57 5.30 21.65
N ALA A 103 16.51 5.48 22.97
CA ALA A 103 17.18 4.60 23.91
C ALA A 103 16.36 3.31 24.06
N CYS A 104 16.83 2.24 23.42
CA CYS A 104 16.23 0.91 23.55
C CYS A 104 16.80 0.15 24.75
N THR A 105 16.06 -0.83 25.26
CA THR A 105 16.56 -1.74 26.28
C THR A 105 17.72 -2.57 25.72
N MET A 106 18.69 -2.93 26.57
CA MET A 106 19.88 -3.71 26.18
C MET A 106 19.60 -5.22 26.11
N GLU A 107 18.38 -5.60 25.75
CA GLU A 107 18.01 -7.01 25.60
C GLU A 107 18.64 -7.58 24.32
N ALA A 108 19.01 -8.85 24.39
CA ALA A 108 19.57 -9.60 23.26
C ALA A 108 18.68 -10.79 22.92
N LYS A 109 18.40 -10.98 21.64
CA LYS A 109 17.76 -12.18 21.09
C LYS A 109 18.84 -13.07 20.49
N LEU A 110 18.88 -14.33 20.91
CA LEU A 110 19.74 -15.34 20.31
C LEU A 110 19.19 -15.75 18.93
N CYS A 111 20.09 -15.81 17.97
CA CYS A 111 19.81 -16.22 16.60
C CYS A 111 20.10 -17.70 16.39
N PRO A 112 19.49 -18.36 15.39
CA PRO A 112 19.73 -19.77 15.10
C PRO A 112 21.20 -20.09 14.74
N ASP A 113 21.94 -19.11 14.23
CA ASP A 113 23.38 -19.20 13.93
C ASP A 113 24.28 -19.07 15.18
N GLY A 114 23.69 -18.87 16.37
CA GLY A 114 24.39 -18.66 17.63
C GLY A 114 24.82 -17.21 17.89
N SER A 115 24.58 -16.28 16.97
CA SER A 115 24.80 -14.86 17.18
C SER A 115 23.72 -14.24 18.08
N ALA A 116 23.88 -12.96 18.45
CA ALA A 116 22.91 -12.22 19.24
C ALA A 116 22.62 -10.86 18.60
N VAL A 117 21.34 -10.49 18.56
CA VAL A 117 20.86 -9.21 18.03
C VAL A 117 20.16 -8.40 19.12
N GLY A 118 20.45 -7.10 19.16
CA GLY A 118 19.80 -6.16 20.08
C GLY A 118 18.54 -5.53 19.50
N ARG A 119 17.86 -4.72 20.30
CA ARG A 119 16.78 -3.84 19.83
C ARG A 119 17.34 -2.63 19.10
N SER A 120 16.66 -2.22 18.03
CA SER A 120 17.03 -1.06 17.22
C SER A 120 15.82 -0.41 16.54
N GLY A 121 16.02 0.77 15.95
CA GLY A 121 14.97 1.50 15.23
C GLY A 121 14.00 2.28 16.15
N PRO A 122 13.06 3.02 15.55
CA PRO A 122 12.15 3.91 16.29
C PRO A 122 11.19 3.18 17.24
N ASN A 123 10.91 1.90 16.97
CA ASN A 123 10.01 1.06 17.77
C ASN A 123 10.77 0.12 18.73
N CYS A 124 12.11 0.17 18.78
CA CYS A 124 12.93 -0.75 19.57
C CYS A 124 12.62 -2.24 19.33
N GLU A 125 12.56 -2.65 18.07
CA GLU A 125 12.36 -4.03 17.66
C GLU A 125 13.72 -4.75 17.53
N PHE A 126 13.76 -6.08 17.73
CA PHE A 126 14.99 -6.84 17.52
C PHE A 126 15.44 -6.72 16.06
N ALA A 127 16.72 -6.38 15.85
CA ALA A 127 17.30 -6.43 14.52
C ALA A 127 17.18 -7.84 13.92
N PRO A 128 17.09 -7.99 12.59
CA PRO A 128 17.10 -9.30 11.95
C PRO A 128 18.41 -10.03 12.23
N CYS A 129 18.34 -11.36 12.38
CA CYS A 129 19.52 -12.19 12.57
C CYS A 129 20.44 -12.13 11.33
N PRO A 130 21.77 -12.09 11.52
CA PRO A 130 22.72 -12.15 10.40
C PRO A 130 22.49 -13.40 9.56
N GLY A 131 22.58 -13.27 8.23
CA GLY A 131 22.49 -14.41 7.31
C GLY A 131 21.11 -15.09 7.22
N VAL A 132 20.07 -14.52 7.85
CA VAL A 132 18.68 -14.95 7.65
C VAL A 132 18.10 -14.18 6.47
N GLU A 133 18.00 -14.87 5.34
CA GLU A 133 17.43 -14.40 4.07
C GLU A 133 15.92 -14.59 4.03
N CYS A 134 15.39 -15.61 4.72
CA CYS A 134 13.99 -16.00 4.69
C CYS A 134 13.51 -16.46 6.08
N SER A 135 12.21 -16.32 6.34
CA SER A 135 11.55 -16.92 7.53
C SER A 135 10.53 -18.00 7.15
N THR A 136 10.01 -17.94 5.92
CA THR A 136 9.04 -18.86 5.34
C THR A 136 9.40 -19.14 3.88
N ASP A 137 8.88 -20.24 3.32
CA ASP A 137 9.12 -20.59 1.91
C ASP A 137 8.70 -19.48 0.94
N GLY A 138 7.66 -18.71 1.29
CA GLY A 138 7.18 -17.58 0.49
C GLY A 138 8.11 -16.36 0.47
N ASP A 139 9.13 -16.32 1.32
CA ASP A 139 10.18 -15.31 1.29
C ASP A 139 11.26 -15.64 0.25
N CYS A 140 11.22 -16.84 -0.33
CA CYS A 140 12.16 -17.31 -1.34
C CYS A 140 11.54 -17.31 -2.73
N VAL A 141 12.33 -16.91 -3.73
CA VAL A 141 11.93 -16.87 -5.13
C VAL A 141 13.05 -17.46 -6.00
N ALA A 142 12.73 -17.79 -7.25
CA ALA A 142 13.73 -18.25 -8.21
C ALA A 142 14.82 -17.20 -8.44
N ALA A 143 16.08 -17.63 -8.51
CA ALA A 143 17.23 -16.76 -8.73
C ALA A 143 17.30 -16.20 -10.17
N GLU A 144 16.65 -16.87 -11.10
CA GLU A 144 16.63 -16.55 -12.53
C GLU A 144 15.18 -16.60 -13.03
N CYS A 145 14.88 -15.92 -14.14
CA CYS A 145 13.50 -15.84 -14.64
C CYS A 145 13.02 -17.11 -15.35
N CYS A 146 13.92 -17.90 -15.94
CA CYS A 146 13.57 -19.14 -16.63
C CYS A 146 14.65 -20.19 -16.32
N HIS A 147 14.23 -21.45 -16.15
CA HIS A 147 15.05 -22.61 -15.87
C HIS A 147 15.92 -22.48 -14.62
N ALA A 148 15.45 -21.72 -13.63
CA ALA A 148 16.21 -21.47 -12.42
C ALA A 148 16.54 -22.78 -11.68
N THR A 149 17.79 -22.88 -11.22
CA THR A 149 18.28 -24.03 -10.43
C THR A 149 18.57 -23.65 -8.98
N ALA A 150 18.39 -22.37 -8.63
CA ALA A 150 18.68 -21.81 -7.32
C ALA A 150 17.56 -20.85 -6.89
N CYS A 151 17.53 -20.57 -5.58
CA CYS A 151 16.59 -19.65 -4.97
C CYS A 151 17.32 -18.50 -4.29
N VAL A 152 16.70 -17.33 -4.26
CA VAL A 152 17.17 -16.11 -3.58
C VAL A 152 16.06 -15.55 -2.70
N PRO A 153 16.38 -14.73 -1.68
CA PRO A 153 15.34 -14.01 -0.97
C PRO A 153 14.58 -13.06 -1.89
N LYS A 154 13.31 -12.81 -1.59
CA LYS A 154 12.42 -11.92 -2.35
C LYS A 154 12.96 -10.51 -2.54
N SER A 155 13.79 -10.03 -1.60
CA SER A 155 14.49 -8.74 -1.70
C SER A 155 15.53 -8.69 -2.84
N GLN A 156 15.97 -9.85 -3.33
CA GLN A 156 16.95 -10.02 -4.42
C GLN A 156 16.32 -10.64 -5.67
N ALA A 157 14.98 -10.66 -5.76
CA ALA A 157 14.28 -11.21 -6.90
C ALA A 157 14.72 -10.57 -8.23
N PRO A 158 14.96 -11.35 -9.29
CA PRO A 158 15.21 -10.79 -10.62
C PRO A 158 13.95 -10.09 -11.16
N ASN A 159 14.14 -9.05 -11.98
CA ASN A 159 13.01 -8.44 -12.70
C ASN A 159 12.67 -9.28 -13.95
N CYS A 160 11.52 -9.93 -13.93
CA CYS A 160 11.05 -10.79 -15.01
C CYS A 160 9.91 -10.17 -15.84
N ALA A 161 9.60 -8.88 -15.67
CA ALA A 161 8.44 -8.24 -16.32
C ALA A 161 8.48 -8.28 -17.86
N ASP A 162 9.67 -8.14 -18.44
CA ASP A 162 9.90 -8.10 -19.90
C ASP A 162 10.62 -9.36 -20.42
N VAL A 163 10.68 -10.41 -19.60
CA VAL A 163 11.36 -11.66 -19.96
C VAL A 163 10.36 -12.64 -20.54
N MET A 164 10.58 -13.03 -21.81
CA MET A 164 9.78 -14.05 -22.48
C MET A 164 10.42 -15.43 -22.31
N CYS A 165 9.94 -16.21 -21.34
CA CYS A 165 10.36 -17.59 -21.15
C CYS A 165 9.71 -18.52 -22.18
N THR A 166 10.40 -19.61 -22.52
CA THR A 166 9.79 -20.74 -23.24
C THR A 166 8.91 -21.53 -22.26
N MET A 167 7.82 -22.12 -22.73
CA MET A 167 6.99 -23.03 -21.91
C MET A 167 7.61 -24.43 -21.78
N GLU A 168 8.93 -24.50 -21.77
CA GLU A 168 9.67 -25.75 -21.71
C GLU A 168 9.82 -26.19 -20.25
N CYS A 169 9.36 -27.39 -19.94
CA CYS A 169 9.61 -28.03 -18.65
C CYS A 169 10.96 -28.74 -18.71
N ARG A 170 12.06 -28.02 -18.42
CA ARG A 170 13.39 -28.63 -18.37
C ARG A 170 13.58 -29.33 -17.02
N GLY A 171 13.74 -30.64 -17.01
CA GLY A 171 13.99 -31.42 -15.79
C GLY A 171 15.21 -30.91 -15.01
N GLY A 172 15.16 -30.97 -13.68
CA GLY A 172 16.18 -30.40 -12.80
C GLY A 172 16.13 -28.87 -12.66
N THR A 173 15.00 -28.23 -12.99
CA THR A 173 14.79 -26.79 -12.81
C THR A 173 13.52 -26.53 -11.98
N LEU A 174 13.44 -25.34 -11.39
CA LEU A 174 12.29 -24.91 -10.59
C LEU A 174 10.99 -24.84 -11.42
N ASP A 175 11.10 -24.56 -12.72
CA ASP A 175 9.95 -24.46 -13.63
C ASP A 175 9.35 -25.83 -13.98
N CYS A 176 10.02 -26.93 -13.64
CA CYS A 176 9.61 -28.29 -13.94
C CYS A 176 9.35 -29.11 -12.68
N GLY A 177 8.48 -28.59 -11.80
CA GLY A 177 8.06 -29.27 -10.57
C GLY A 177 8.94 -29.02 -9.35
N GLY A 178 9.93 -28.13 -9.47
CA GLY A 178 10.71 -27.67 -8.32
C GLY A 178 10.02 -26.59 -7.49
N SER A 179 10.59 -26.28 -6.34
CA SER A 179 10.08 -25.26 -5.42
C SER A 179 11.22 -24.62 -4.62
N CYS A 180 11.05 -23.35 -4.25
CA CYS A 180 11.92 -22.71 -3.27
C CYS A 180 11.40 -22.95 -1.86
N VAL A 181 12.31 -23.33 -0.95
CA VAL A 181 12.01 -23.53 0.47
C VAL A 181 12.96 -22.72 1.33
N CYS A 182 12.46 -22.24 2.46
CA CYS A 182 13.27 -21.63 3.49
C CYS A 182 13.74 -22.70 4.47
N LYS A 183 15.05 -22.93 4.51
CA LYS A 183 15.66 -23.90 5.42
C LYS A 183 16.79 -23.24 6.17
N GLU A 184 16.71 -23.25 7.50
CA GLU A 184 17.72 -22.66 8.40
C GLU A 184 18.00 -21.18 8.07
N GLY A 185 16.95 -20.45 7.68
CA GLY A 185 17.04 -19.03 7.33
C GLY A 185 17.64 -18.74 5.95
N LYS A 186 17.88 -19.77 5.12
CA LYS A 186 18.41 -19.62 3.75
C LYS A 186 17.45 -20.15 2.71
N CYS A 187 17.43 -19.49 1.56
CA CYS A 187 16.64 -19.94 0.42
C CYS A 187 17.34 -21.10 -0.29
N ASN A 188 16.65 -22.23 -0.40
CA ASN A 188 17.15 -23.44 -1.03
C ASN A 188 16.19 -23.89 -2.14
N ALA A 189 16.74 -24.39 -3.25
CA ALA A 189 15.96 -25.00 -4.31
C ALA A 189 15.73 -26.49 -4.02
N VAL A 190 14.48 -26.93 -4.12
CA VAL A 190 14.10 -28.33 -4.21
C VAL A 190 13.75 -28.59 -5.67
N LEU A 191 14.58 -29.36 -6.36
CA LEU A 191 14.42 -29.65 -7.79
C LEU A 191 13.74 -31.02 -7.96
N ALA A 192 12.92 -31.16 -9.01
CA ALA A 192 12.23 -32.40 -9.37
C ALA A 192 12.94 -33.13 -10.53
#